data_AF-A0A3D1XPW3-F1
#
_entry.id   AF-A0A3D1XPW3-F1
#
_cell.length_a   1.000
_cell.length_b   1.000
_cell.length_c   1.000
_cell.angle_alpha   90.00
_cell.angle_beta   90.00
_cell.angle_gamma   90.00
#
_symmetry.space_group_name_H-M   'P 1'
#
loop_
_entity.id
_entity.type
_entity.pdbx_description
1 polymer ?
#
loop_
_entity_poly.entity_id
_entity_poly.type
_entity_poly.pdbx_seq_one_letter_code
_entity_poly.pdbx_strand_id
1 'polypeptide(L)'
;MNISNAELALINGDLNLINSSITLASGTSLNLVGELTIGQSGGTITGQGAMTLSGTTGLVINTSTISSAGDITLASSTSNITTAGAITLESTGAINLNNDFIASGAIVLKSNGLTIGGSTLSSGTASTTIQTNLANATIGLGTSNCGGTCGLSLTSTELGKITAGNLIVGDSTNGNITLDGIASTDTDQFTSVTLNATSSGSSVIFENSDSTFQAVTVNAGNGITLSSNLTTNGTTSFDSDSDANGSGIFTISAGQTLNTSSNSLSVSSSNMALGSGSAINSGTATLLISQSAQAIGLGSGAGSFSLDNTELSQITATDLIIGNSSNGTITVDNVTSFSGPLTLNATAAGSSVNFSGTASSGLGNITINAGTGGVGFGVDLTTTGSLTATSEGAIVGTGILNVAGTASFNTSGSANATVVSNSDLTLGKSTIGGDLTVTVTGTNSLNVSGNVTTSGNIIAKAESSGGAITMATGGSFNAGTGTINLSADQDITLGLLTTS
;
A
#
# COMPACT_ATOMS: atom_id res chain seq x y z
N MET A 1 -0.18 1.92 -50.56
CA MET A 1 -1.31 1.78 -51.50
C MET A 1 -1.92 3.16 -51.64
N ASN A 2 -2.01 3.70 -52.86
CA ASN A 2 -2.66 4.99 -53.11
C ASN A 2 -4.06 4.70 -53.66
N ILE A 3 -5.04 4.53 -52.77
CA ILE A 3 -6.46 4.49 -53.13
C ILE A 3 -7.04 5.86 -52.77
N SER A 4 -7.61 6.55 -53.75
CA SER A 4 -8.37 7.77 -53.51
C SER A 4 -9.71 7.47 -52.85
N ASN A 5 -10.31 8.46 -52.18
CA ASN A 5 -11.66 8.31 -51.62
C ASN A 5 -12.71 7.90 -52.68
N ALA A 6 -12.52 8.34 -53.93
CA ALA A 6 -13.40 7.97 -55.05
C ALA A 6 -13.25 6.49 -55.43
N GLU A 7 -12.03 5.95 -55.42
CA GLU A 7 -11.78 4.53 -55.66
C GLU A 7 -12.25 3.66 -54.49
N LEU A 8 -12.07 4.14 -53.26
CA LEU A 8 -12.57 3.45 -52.07
C LEU A 8 -14.11 3.32 -52.09
N ALA A 9 -14.80 4.37 -52.54
CA ALA A 9 -16.26 4.38 -52.66
C ALA A 9 -16.81 3.41 -53.72
N LEU A 10 -15.96 2.87 -54.61
CA LEU A 10 -16.35 1.82 -55.56
C LEU A 10 -16.28 0.41 -54.94
N ILE A 11 -15.66 0.26 -53.78
CA ILE A 11 -15.58 -1.02 -53.06
C ILE A 11 -16.85 -1.20 -52.24
N ASN A 12 -17.83 -1.89 -52.82
CA ASN A 12 -19.15 -2.11 -52.21
C ASN A 12 -19.25 -3.35 -51.30
N GLY A 13 -18.14 -4.08 -51.14
CA GLY A 13 -18.06 -5.27 -50.29
C GLY A 13 -16.95 -5.15 -49.24
N ASP A 14 -16.53 -6.28 -48.70
CA ASP A 14 -15.48 -6.34 -47.68
C ASP A 14 -14.10 -6.05 -48.28
N LEU A 15 -13.20 -5.51 -47.46
CA LEU A 15 -11.82 -5.21 -47.85
C LEU A 15 -10.85 -5.74 -46.80
N ASN A 16 -9.90 -6.56 -47.25
CA ASN A 16 -8.80 -7.07 -46.44
C ASN A 16 -7.49 -6.36 -46.82
N LEU A 17 -7.00 -5.48 -45.95
CA LEU A 17 -5.71 -4.80 -46.07
C LEU A 17 -4.70 -5.43 -45.11
N ILE A 18 -4.10 -6.54 -45.53
CA ILE A 18 -3.14 -7.30 -44.72
C ILE A 18 -1.73 -6.86 -45.08
N ASN A 19 -1.13 -6.01 -44.25
CA ASN A 19 0.25 -5.55 -44.41
C ASN A 19 0.89 -5.28 -43.04
N SER A 20 2.20 -5.48 -42.96
CA SER A 20 3.01 -5.30 -41.75
C SER A 20 3.09 -3.83 -41.36
N SER A 21 3.06 -2.92 -42.33
CA SER A 21 2.98 -1.49 -42.05
C SER A 21 2.02 -0.82 -43.02
N ILE A 22 1.10 -0.02 -42.47
CA ILE A 22 0.12 0.75 -43.23
C ILE A 22 0.25 2.20 -42.80
N THR A 23 0.54 3.09 -43.74
CA THR A 23 0.58 4.54 -43.49
C THR A 23 -0.57 5.23 -44.18
N LEU A 24 -1.37 6.00 -43.43
CA LEU A 24 -2.40 6.88 -43.95
C LEU A 24 -1.87 8.32 -44.00
N ALA A 25 -2.00 8.97 -45.15
CA ALA A 25 -1.64 10.37 -45.29
C ALA A 25 -2.57 11.28 -44.46
N SER A 26 -2.09 12.44 -44.06
CA SER A 26 -2.89 13.42 -43.30
C SER A 26 -4.20 13.74 -44.02
N GLY A 27 -5.32 13.76 -43.29
CA GLY A 27 -6.65 14.04 -43.82
C GLY A 27 -7.27 12.89 -44.64
N THR A 28 -6.70 11.69 -44.58
CA THR A 28 -7.26 10.50 -45.24
C THR A 28 -8.12 9.70 -44.27
N SER A 29 -9.36 9.40 -44.66
CA SER A 29 -10.26 8.48 -43.95
C SER A 29 -10.47 7.24 -44.80
N LEU A 30 -10.30 6.06 -44.21
CA LEU A 30 -10.64 4.78 -44.82
C LEU A 30 -12.04 4.38 -44.33
N ASN A 31 -13.06 4.80 -45.08
CA ASN A 31 -14.48 4.53 -44.79
C ASN A 31 -15.04 3.53 -45.82
N LEU A 32 -15.21 2.29 -45.41
CA LEU A 32 -15.73 1.21 -46.26
C LEU A 32 -17.22 0.95 -45.95
N VAL A 33 -18.00 0.59 -46.98
CA VAL A 33 -19.41 0.21 -46.82
C VAL A 33 -19.62 -1.27 -46.44
N GLY A 34 -18.59 -2.11 -46.58
CA GLY A 34 -18.54 -3.48 -46.06
C GLY A 34 -17.70 -3.58 -44.77
N GLU A 35 -17.21 -4.79 -44.48
CA GLU A 35 -16.30 -5.04 -43.36
C GLU A 35 -14.87 -4.67 -43.76
N LEU A 36 -14.21 -3.86 -42.92
CA LEU A 36 -12.80 -3.55 -43.09
C LEU A 36 -11.96 -4.44 -42.17
N THR A 37 -11.19 -5.36 -42.75
CA THR A 37 -10.11 -6.05 -42.03
C THR A 37 -8.78 -5.38 -42.37
N ILE A 38 -8.06 -4.89 -41.37
CA ILE A 38 -6.86 -4.09 -41.58
C ILE A 38 -5.69 -4.48 -40.66
N GLY A 39 -4.49 -4.45 -41.23
CA GLY A 39 -3.24 -4.78 -40.56
C GLY A 39 -2.96 -6.28 -40.50
N GLN A 40 -1.88 -6.63 -39.83
CA GLN A 40 -1.51 -8.01 -39.51
C GLN A 40 -0.86 -8.06 -38.12
N SER A 41 -0.84 -9.23 -37.50
CA SER A 41 -0.25 -9.43 -36.17
C SER A 41 1.21 -8.95 -36.12
N GLY A 42 1.56 -8.18 -35.09
CA GLY A 42 2.88 -7.56 -34.93
C GLY A 42 3.17 -6.38 -35.86
N GLY A 43 2.23 -6.01 -36.74
CA GLY A 43 2.35 -4.86 -37.62
C GLY A 43 2.04 -3.52 -36.94
N THR A 44 2.07 -2.45 -37.74
CA THR A 44 1.70 -1.08 -37.34
C THR A 44 0.78 -0.42 -38.36
N ILE A 45 -0.12 0.44 -37.86
CA ILE A 45 -0.89 1.38 -38.68
C ILE A 45 -0.55 2.80 -38.20
N THR A 46 -0.17 3.69 -39.11
CA THR A 46 0.27 5.04 -38.77
C THR A 46 -0.49 6.09 -39.58
N GLY A 47 -1.20 6.99 -38.90
CA GLY A 47 -1.75 8.22 -39.47
C GLY A 47 -0.75 9.37 -39.36
N GLN A 48 -0.42 10.02 -40.48
CA GLN A 48 0.43 11.23 -40.48
C GLN A 48 -0.29 12.49 -39.98
N GLY A 49 -1.57 12.39 -39.66
CA GLY A 49 -2.45 13.40 -39.06
C GLY A 49 -3.71 12.68 -38.60
N ALA A 50 -4.80 13.42 -38.34
CA ALA A 50 -6.07 12.78 -37.96
C ALA A 50 -6.48 11.69 -38.96
N MET A 51 -6.89 10.52 -38.45
CA MET A 51 -7.26 9.35 -39.24
C MET A 51 -8.59 8.76 -38.78
N THR A 52 -9.38 8.30 -39.75
CA THR A 52 -10.59 7.50 -39.50
C THR A 52 -10.43 6.15 -40.17
N LEU A 53 -10.67 5.08 -39.40
CA LEU A 53 -10.85 3.73 -39.93
C LEU A 53 -12.30 3.32 -39.63
N SER A 54 -13.05 2.99 -40.67
CA SER A 54 -14.45 2.61 -40.54
C SER A 54 -14.84 1.55 -41.56
N GLY A 55 -15.60 0.56 -41.11
CA GLY A 55 -16.33 -0.36 -41.98
C GLY A 55 -17.78 -0.43 -41.52
N THR A 56 -18.74 -0.15 -42.41
CA THR A 56 -20.16 -0.09 -42.04
C THR A 56 -20.64 -1.38 -41.38
N THR A 57 -20.22 -2.55 -41.85
CA THR A 57 -20.63 -3.85 -41.28
C THR A 57 -19.67 -4.42 -40.25
N GLY A 58 -18.56 -3.74 -39.96
CA GLY A 58 -17.56 -4.18 -38.99
C GLY A 58 -16.17 -3.62 -39.26
N LEU A 59 -15.36 -3.53 -38.21
CA LEU A 59 -13.95 -3.18 -38.29
C LEU A 59 -13.13 -4.24 -37.54
N VAL A 60 -12.30 -4.99 -38.26
CA VAL A 60 -11.38 -5.98 -37.70
C VAL A 60 -9.96 -5.44 -37.79
N ILE A 61 -9.30 -5.29 -36.65
CA ILE A 61 -7.95 -4.74 -36.54
C ILE A 61 -7.02 -5.86 -36.10
N ASN A 62 -6.11 -6.24 -36.99
CA ASN A 62 -5.15 -7.32 -36.74
C ASN A 62 -3.76 -6.82 -36.34
N THR A 63 -3.55 -5.50 -36.30
CA THR A 63 -2.27 -4.88 -35.89
C THR A 63 -2.09 -4.90 -34.37
N SER A 64 -0.85 -4.70 -33.90
CA SER A 64 -0.55 -4.52 -32.47
C SER A 64 -0.50 -3.04 -32.07
N THR A 65 -0.32 -2.13 -33.02
CA THR A 65 -0.28 -0.69 -32.75
C THR A 65 -0.95 0.11 -33.85
N ILE A 66 -1.74 1.11 -33.44
CA ILE A 66 -2.20 2.21 -34.28
C ILE A 66 -1.69 3.51 -33.67
N SER A 67 -0.96 4.31 -34.45
CA SER A 67 -0.44 5.60 -34.02
C SER A 67 -0.94 6.72 -34.94
N SER A 68 -1.21 7.91 -34.41
CA SER A 68 -1.65 9.06 -35.20
C SER A 68 -1.06 10.37 -34.67
N ALA A 69 -0.63 11.23 -35.58
CA ALA A 69 -0.23 12.60 -35.27
C ALA A 69 -1.41 13.59 -35.12
N GLY A 70 -2.64 13.08 -35.16
CA GLY A 70 -3.86 13.77 -34.75
C GLY A 70 -4.83 12.75 -34.17
N ASP A 71 -6.14 12.98 -34.26
CA ASP A 71 -7.14 12.07 -33.72
C ASP A 71 -7.08 10.67 -34.36
N ILE A 72 -7.46 9.65 -33.59
CA ILE A 72 -7.80 8.31 -34.09
C ILE A 72 -9.31 8.16 -33.93
N THR A 73 -10.03 7.95 -35.03
CA THR A 73 -11.45 7.56 -34.99
C THR A 73 -11.61 6.15 -35.53
N LEU A 74 -12.11 5.25 -34.70
CA LEU A 74 -12.45 3.88 -35.07
C LEU A 74 -13.96 3.72 -35.02
N ALA A 75 -14.55 3.22 -36.08
CA ALA A 75 -16.00 3.13 -36.20
C ALA A 75 -16.45 1.89 -36.97
N SER A 76 -17.71 1.54 -36.72
CA SER A 76 -18.52 0.64 -37.52
C SER A 76 -19.96 1.15 -37.50
N SER A 77 -20.81 0.83 -38.47
CA SER A 77 -22.20 1.32 -38.46
C SER A 77 -23.16 0.34 -37.80
N THR A 78 -22.94 -0.96 -37.96
CA THR A 78 -23.89 -2.00 -37.53
C THR A 78 -23.27 -3.12 -36.70
N SER A 79 -21.95 -3.12 -36.52
CA SER A 79 -21.21 -4.16 -35.79
C SER A 79 -20.14 -3.58 -34.88
N ASN A 80 -19.35 -4.44 -34.25
CA ASN A 80 -18.30 -4.08 -33.30
C ASN A 80 -16.98 -3.79 -34.00
N ILE A 81 -16.09 -3.14 -33.28
CA ILE A 81 -14.67 -3.04 -33.60
C ILE A 81 -13.97 -4.18 -32.85
N THR A 82 -13.27 -5.06 -33.56
CA THR A 82 -12.65 -6.24 -32.94
C THR A 82 -11.16 -6.29 -33.20
N THR A 83 -10.41 -6.77 -32.22
CA THR A 83 -8.98 -7.04 -32.36
C THR A 83 -8.64 -8.44 -31.85
N ALA A 84 -7.80 -9.17 -32.60
CA ALA A 84 -7.48 -10.56 -32.31
C ALA A 84 -6.50 -10.75 -31.14
N GLY A 85 -5.96 -9.67 -30.57
CA GLY A 85 -4.94 -9.73 -29.52
C GLY A 85 -4.80 -8.42 -28.77
N ALA A 86 -3.62 -8.16 -28.21
CA ALA A 86 -3.32 -6.89 -27.56
C ALA A 86 -3.18 -5.76 -28.59
N ILE A 87 -3.59 -4.55 -28.21
CA ILE A 87 -3.60 -3.37 -29.07
C ILE A 87 -3.19 -2.12 -28.30
N THR A 88 -2.28 -1.35 -28.88
CA THR A 88 -1.94 0.01 -28.43
C THR A 88 -2.50 1.02 -29.43
N LEU A 89 -3.27 1.98 -28.94
CA LEU A 89 -3.72 3.16 -29.70
C LEU A 89 -3.00 4.40 -29.14
N GLU A 90 -2.20 5.07 -29.96
CA GLU A 90 -1.44 6.26 -29.57
C GLU A 90 -1.81 7.45 -30.45
N SER A 91 -2.46 8.46 -29.88
CA SER A 91 -2.95 9.65 -30.57
C SER A 91 -2.37 10.90 -29.92
N THR A 92 -1.83 11.84 -30.69
CA THR A 92 -1.48 13.18 -30.15
C THR A 92 -2.73 14.04 -29.92
N GLY A 93 -3.86 13.66 -30.53
CA GLY A 93 -5.19 14.22 -30.27
C GLY A 93 -6.04 13.28 -29.41
N ALA A 94 -7.32 13.15 -29.76
CA ALA A 94 -8.26 12.25 -29.10
C ALA A 94 -8.26 10.84 -29.71
N ILE A 95 -8.76 9.86 -28.97
CA ILE A 95 -9.19 8.56 -29.48
C ILE A 95 -10.71 8.48 -29.37
N ASN A 96 -11.38 8.24 -30.49
CA ASN A 96 -12.84 8.10 -30.58
C ASN A 96 -13.19 6.67 -30.98
N LEU A 97 -13.80 5.92 -30.06
CA LEU A 97 -14.28 4.56 -30.28
C LEU A 97 -15.79 4.60 -30.47
N ASN A 98 -16.26 4.74 -31.70
CA ASN A 98 -17.67 5.04 -31.97
C ASN A 98 -18.62 3.85 -31.79
N ASN A 99 -18.07 2.65 -31.56
CA ASN A 99 -18.82 1.41 -31.36
C ASN A 99 -18.15 0.58 -30.26
N ASP A 100 -18.75 -0.55 -29.92
CA ASP A 100 -18.14 -1.52 -29.00
C ASP A 100 -16.76 -1.91 -29.51
N PHE A 101 -15.75 -1.72 -28.67
CA PHE A 101 -14.38 -2.07 -28.98
C PHE A 101 -13.99 -3.31 -28.15
N ILE A 102 -13.71 -4.42 -28.82
CA ILE A 102 -13.49 -5.72 -28.19
C ILE A 102 -12.12 -6.24 -28.61
N ALA A 103 -11.19 -6.32 -27.66
CA ALA A 103 -9.88 -6.92 -27.84
C ALA A 103 -9.79 -8.28 -27.12
N SER A 104 -9.15 -9.25 -27.76
CA SER A 104 -8.84 -10.54 -27.14
C SER A 104 -7.58 -10.50 -26.25
N GLY A 105 -7.00 -9.32 -26.04
CA GLY A 105 -5.83 -9.08 -25.21
C GLY A 105 -5.85 -7.69 -24.57
N ALA A 106 -4.71 -7.29 -24.00
CA ALA A 106 -4.60 -6.01 -23.30
C ALA A 106 -4.83 -4.82 -24.25
N ILE A 107 -5.46 -3.77 -23.73
CA ILE A 107 -5.68 -2.51 -24.45
C ILE A 107 -4.82 -1.44 -23.79
N VAL A 108 -4.07 -0.67 -24.59
CA VAL A 108 -3.38 0.54 -24.14
C VAL A 108 -3.88 1.72 -24.96
N LEU A 109 -4.42 2.73 -24.31
CA LEU A 109 -4.89 3.98 -24.90
C LEU A 109 -4.03 5.12 -24.41
N LYS A 110 -3.34 5.79 -25.32
CA LYS A 110 -2.49 6.94 -25.01
C LYS A 110 -2.95 8.13 -25.85
N SER A 111 -3.67 9.07 -25.26
CA SER A 111 -4.30 10.18 -25.97
C SER A 111 -4.56 11.39 -25.10
N ASN A 112 -4.87 12.53 -25.72
CA ASN A 112 -5.24 13.77 -25.01
C ASN A 112 -6.77 13.96 -24.99
N GLY A 113 -7.48 12.83 -24.87
CA GLY A 113 -8.93 12.73 -24.95
C GLY A 113 -9.35 11.32 -25.34
N LEU A 114 -10.39 10.81 -24.70
CA LEU A 114 -10.98 9.52 -25.01
C LEU A 114 -12.49 9.70 -25.11
N THR A 115 -13.10 9.07 -26.11
CA THR A 115 -14.56 8.94 -26.19
C THR A 115 -14.89 7.47 -26.43
N ILE A 116 -15.65 6.90 -25.50
CA ILE A 116 -16.20 5.54 -25.62
C ILE A 116 -17.65 5.69 -26.08
N GLY A 117 -17.84 5.79 -27.40
CA GLY A 117 -19.14 5.94 -28.05
C GLY A 117 -19.98 4.66 -28.03
N GLY A 118 -19.32 3.50 -28.08
CA GLY A 118 -19.96 2.19 -27.88
C GLY A 118 -20.58 2.00 -26.50
N SER A 119 -21.19 0.84 -26.30
CA SER A 119 -21.63 0.34 -25.00
C SER A 119 -20.48 -0.30 -24.20
N THR A 120 -19.44 -0.80 -24.87
CA THR A 120 -18.28 -1.39 -24.18
C THR A 120 -16.91 -1.06 -24.80
N LEU A 121 -15.91 -0.92 -23.93
CA LEU A 121 -14.48 -1.05 -24.23
C LEU A 121 -13.96 -2.27 -23.47
N SER A 122 -13.80 -3.41 -24.15
CA SER A 122 -13.53 -4.70 -23.52
C SER A 122 -12.18 -5.27 -23.89
N SER A 123 -11.33 -5.51 -22.88
CA SER A 123 -10.13 -6.36 -22.96
C SER A 123 -10.37 -7.74 -22.34
N GLY A 124 -11.63 -8.07 -22.03
CA GLY A 124 -12.02 -9.30 -21.33
C GLY A 124 -11.36 -9.40 -19.96
N THR A 125 -10.51 -10.42 -19.76
CA THR A 125 -9.75 -10.61 -18.52
C THR A 125 -8.37 -9.97 -18.53
N ALA A 126 -7.94 -9.39 -19.67
CA ALA A 126 -6.67 -8.68 -19.76
C ALA A 126 -6.80 -7.26 -19.18
N SER A 127 -5.68 -6.53 -19.11
CA SER A 127 -5.69 -5.15 -18.60
C SER A 127 -6.13 -4.15 -19.67
N THR A 128 -6.82 -3.09 -19.25
CA THR A 128 -6.98 -1.86 -20.02
C THR A 128 -6.15 -0.76 -19.36
N THR A 129 -5.26 -0.12 -20.10
CA THR A 129 -4.41 0.98 -19.64
C THR A 129 -4.80 2.27 -20.35
N ILE A 130 -4.98 3.36 -19.60
CA ILE A 130 -5.35 4.67 -20.13
C ILE A 130 -4.34 5.72 -19.63
N GLN A 131 -3.74 6.44 -20.57
CA GLN A 131 -2.67 7.41 -20.34
C GLN A 131 -2.92 8.68 -21.15
N THR A 132 -2.35 9.81 -20.71
CA THR A 132 -2.22 10.97 -21.58
C THR A 132 -1.04 10.79 -22.53
N ASN A 133 -1.15 11.33 -23.75
CA ASN A 133 0.02 11.40 -24.63
C ASN A 133 0.89 12.62 -24.30
N LEU A 134 0.26 13.71 -23.84
CA LEU A 134 0.97 14.87 -23.36
C LEU A 134 1.54 14.61 -21.96
N ALA A 135 2.88 14.64 -21.86
CA ALA A 135 3.58 14.48 -20.60
C ALA A 135 3.13 15.52 -19.55
N ASN A 136 3.07 15.09 -18.29
CA ASN A 136 2.61 15.86 -17.14
C ASN A 136 1.17 16.37 -17.22
N ALA A 137 0.37 15.93 -18.21
CA ALA A 137 -1.03 16.29 -18.26
C ALA A 137 -1.83 15.50 -17.20
N THR A 138 -2.72 16.20 -16.49
CA THR A 138 -3.56 15.61 -15.44
C THR A 138 -4.65 14.72 -16.03
N ILE A 139 -4.89 13.57 -15.40
CA ILE A 139 -6.03 12.69 -15.72
C ILE A 139 -7.12 12.90 -14.68
N GLY A 140 -8.35 13.15 -15.12
CA GLY A 140 -9.52 13.26 -14.25
C GLY A 140 -10.41 12.03 -14.33
N LEU A 141 -10.86 11.51 -13.20
CA LEU A 141 -11.82 10.41 -13.10
C LEU A 141 -13.10 10.88 -12.41
N GLY A 142 -14.24 10.33 -12.84
CA GLY A 142 -15.56 10.69 -12.32
C GLY A 142 -15.97 12.08 -12.78
N THR A 143 -16.34 12.96 -11.84
CA THR A 143 -16.71 14.36 -12.13
C THR A 143 -15.53 15.34 -12.03
N SER A 144 -14.31 14.84 -11.86
CA SER A 144 -13.12 15.66 -11.67
C SER A 144 -12.91 16.64 -12.82
N ASN A 145 -12.58 17.89 -12.49
CA ASN A 145 -12.23 18.93 -13.46
C ASN A 145 -10.71 19.20 -13.53
N CYS A 146 -9.88 18.44 -12.81
CA CYS A 146 -8.43 18.60 -12.77
C CYS A 146 -7.96 20.01 -12.34
N GLY A 147 -8.76 20.73 -11.53
CA GLY A 147 -8.51 22.13 -11.18
C GLY A 147 -8.72 23.12 -12.34
N GLY A 148 -9.36 22.69 -13.42
CA GLY A 148 -9.66 23.49 -14.61
C GLY A 148 -9.88 22.63 -15.85
N THR A 149 -8.79 22.22 -16.50
CA THR A 149 -8.82 21.40 -17.72
C THR A 149 -7.99 20.14 -17.53
N CYS A 150 -8.60 18.98 -17.74
CA CYS A 150 -7.91 17.70 -17.79
C CYS A 150 -7.19 17.50 -19.13
N GLY A 151 -6.04 16.83 -19.12
CA GLY A 151 -5.43 16.28 -20.33
C GLY A 151 -6.24 15.12 -20.91
N LEU A 152 -6.85 14.33 -20.02
CA LEU A 152 -7.83 13.29 -20.34
C LEU A 152 -8.81 13.19 -19.17
N SER A 153 -10.11 13.05 -19.45
CA SER A 153 -11.14 12.83 -18.44
C SER A 153 -11.90 11.54 -18.76
N LEU A 154 -12.21 10.75 -17.73
CA LEU A 154 -13.13 9.61 -17.80
C LEU A 154 -14.26 9.84 -16.82
N THR A 155 -15.46 10.04 -17.34
CA THR A 155 -16.67 10.15 -16.52
C THR A 155 -17.07 8.80 -15.93
N SER A 156 -17.92 8.79 -14.90
CA SER A 156 -18.52 7.54 -14.36
C SER A 156 -19.21 6.72 -15.45
N THR A 157 -19.90 7.38 -16.39
CA THR A 157 -20.52 6.71 -17.55
C THR A 157 -19.49 6.02 -18.43
N GLU A 158 -18.32 6.61 -18.65
CA GLU A 158 -17.27 6.00 -19.46
C GLU A 158 -16.54 4.90 -18.71
N LEU A 159 -16.27 5.07 -17.41
CA LEU A 159 -15.72 4.03 -16.55
C LEU A 159 -16.60 2.77 -16.57
N GLY A 160 -17.93 2.94 -16.42
CA GLY A 160 -18.90 1.86 -16.49
C GLY A 160 -18.96 1.11 -17.82
N LYS A 161 -18.41 1.67 -18.91
CA LYS A 161 -18.32 0.99 -20.22
C LYS A 161 -17.08 0.12 -20.37
N ILE A 162 -16.06 0.29 -19.53
CA ILE A 162 -14.82 -0.47 -19.64
C ILE A 162 -15.02 -1.84 -19.00
N THR A 163 -14.65 -2.92 -19.69
CA THR A 163 -14.61 -4.28 -19.13
C THR A 163 -13.18 -4.79 -19.23
N ALA A 164 -12.54 -5.07 -18.10
CA ALA A 164 -11.15 -5.50 -18.05
C ALA A 164 -10.89 -6.35 -16.81
N GLY A 165 -9.85 -7.17 -16.83
CA GLY A 165 -9.32 -7.79 -15.62
C GLY A 165 -8.85 -6.73 -14.62
N ASN A 166 -8.01 -5.79 -15.08
CA ASN A 166 -7.58 -4.63 -14.31
C ASN A 166 -7.69 -3.36 -15.15
N LEU A 167 -8.05 -2.24 -14.51
CA LEU A 167 -7.93 -0.91 -15.11
C LEU A 167 -6.66 -0.25 -14.57
N ILE A 168 -5.80 0.23 -15.46
CA ILE A 168 -4.59 1.00 -15.12
C ILE A 168 -4.78 2.41 -15.68
N VAL A 169 -4.62 3.43 -14.84
CA VAL A 169 -4.71 4.83 -15.23
C VAL A 169 -3.39 5.51 -14.90
N GLY A 170 -2.77 6.14 -15.89
CA GLY A 170 -1.51 6.86 -15.69
C GLY A 170 -0.25 6.00 -15.86
N ASP A 171 0.91 6.65 -15.79
CA ASP A 171 2.25 6.07 -15.77
C ASP A 171 3.29 7.08 -15.21
N SER A 172 4.58 6.89 -15.52
CA SER A 172 5.67 7.79 -15.10
C SER A 172 5.84 9.05 -15.97
N THR A 173 5.03 9.19 -17.01
CA THR A 173 5.03 10.33 -17.94
C THR A 173 3.81 11.23 -17.75
N ASN A 174 2.73 10.71 -17.14
CA ASN A 174 1.52 11.49 -16.86
C ASN A 174 1.68 12.39 -15.63
N GLY A 175 0.81 13.39 -15.52
CA GLY A 175 0.80 14.33 -14.39
C GLY A 175 0.00 13.79 -13.20
N ASN A 176 -0.69 14.68 -12.51
CA ASN A 176 -1.58 14.30 -11.42
C ASN A 176 -2.72 13.39 -11.90
N ILE A 177 -3.29 12.62 -10.97
CA ILE A 177 -4.59 11.98 -11.17
C ILE A 177 -5.56 12.55 -10.14
N THR A 178 -6.69 13.07 -10.59
CA THR A 178 -7.74 13.65 -9.74
C THR A 178 -9.03 12.85 -9.87
N LEU A 179 -9.72 12.61 -8.76
CA LEU A 179 -10.91 11.75 -8.71
C LEU A 179 -12.04 12.43 -7.96
N ASP A 180 -13.25 12.39 -8.49
CA ASP A 180 -14.44 12.98 -7.85
C ASP A 180 -15.65 12.07 -8.05
N GLY A 181 -16.19 11.53 -6.96
CA GLY A 181 -17.48 10.82 -6.99
C GLY A 181 -17.49 9.45 -7.67
N ILE A 182 -16.41 8.65 -7.56
CA ILE A 182 -16.39 7.30 -8.13
C ILE A 182 -17.35 6.39 -7.36
N ALA A 183 -18.36 5.83 -8.02
CA ALA A 183 -19.26 4.87 -7.40
C ALA A 183 -18.70 3.45 -7.43
N SER A 184 -19.16 2.56 -6.54
CA SER A 184 -18.77 1.16 -6.56
C SER A 184 -19.10 0.49 -7.90
N THR A 185 -20.23 0.82 -8.51
CA THR A 185 -20.66 0.33 -9.83
C THR A 185 -19.82 0.84 -10.99
N ASP A 186 -19.01 1.89 -10.77
CA ASP A 186 -18.08 2.37 -11.80
C ASP A 186 -16.83 1.47 -11.87
N THR A 187 -16.58 0.65 -10.83
CA THR A 187 -15.36 -0.15 -10.67
C THR A 187 -15.61 -1.64 -10.34
N ASP A 188 -16.86 -2.10 -10.30
CA ASP A 188 -17.24 -3.47 -9.93
C ASP A 188 -16.91 -4.54 -10.98
N GLN A 189 -16.64 -4.09 -12.21
CA GLN A 189 -16.26 -4.90 -13.35
C GLN A 189 -14.75 -5.17 -13.43
N PHE A 190 -13.92 -4.50 -12.61
CA PHE A 190 -12.49 -4.75 -12.52
C PHE A 190 -12.16 -5.61 -11.30
N THR A 191 -11.12 -6.45 -11.42
CA THR A 191 -10.49 -7.08 -10.26
C THR A 191 -9.81 -6.03 -9.39
N SER A 192 -9.15 -5.05 -10.01
CA SER A 192 -8.56 -3.91 -9.33
C SER A 192 -8.41 -2.70 -10.26
N VAL A 193 -8.34 -1.52 -9.65
CA VAL A 193 -7.92 -0.27 -10.31
C VAL A 193 -6.52 0.11 -9.82
N THR A 194 -5.61 0.39 -10.75
CA THR A 194 -4.28 0.94 -10.45
C THR A 194 -4.18 2.37 -10.97
N LEU A 195 -3.83 3.30 -10.09
CA LEU A 195 -3.61 4.72 -10.41
C LEU A 195 -2.12 5.02 -10.30
N ASN A 196 -1.49 5.44 -11.39
CA ASN A 196 -0.05 5.72 -11.46
C ASN A 196 0.19 7.18 -11.83
N ALA A 197 0.37 8.04 -10.84
CA ALA A 197 0.86 9.41 -11.00
C ALA A 197 2.35 9.45 -10.60
N THR A 198 3.16 8.60 -11.21
CA THR A 198 4.54 8.28 -10.73
C THR A 198 5.63 9.21 -11.26
N SER A 199 5.27 10.19 -12.11
CA SER A 199 6.19 11.28 -12.47
C SER A 199 6.57 12.08 -11.23
N SER A 200 7.83 12.50 -11.13
CA SER A 200 8.31 13.27 -9.97
C SER A 200 7.52 14.57 -9.82
N GLY A 201 7.00 14.81 -8.62
CA GLY A 201 6.11 15.95 -8.34
C GLY A 201 4.62 15.70 -8.62
N SER A 202 4.23 14.54 -9.17
CA SER A 202 2.82 14.23 -9.45
C SER A 202 2.14 13.54 -8.27
N SER A 203 0.87 13.87 -8.06
CA SER A 203 0.07 13.43 -6.92
C SER A 203 -1.21 12.73 -7.36
N VAL A 204 -1.81 11.94 -6.46
CA VAL A 204 -3.19 11.46 -6.61
C VAL A 204 -4.11 12.14 -5.60
N ILE A 205 -5.23 12.70 -6.05
CA ILE A 205 -6.11 13.53 -5.23
C ILE A 205 -7.56 13.06 -5.38
N PHE A 206 -8.17 12.66 -4.27
CA PHE A 206 -9.61 12.39 -4.18
C PHE A 206 -10.29 13.68 -3.69
N GLU A 207 -11.09 14.30 -4.54
CA GLU A 207 -11.67 15.63 -4.35
C GLU A 207 -13.20 15.61 -4.27
N ASN A 208 -13.76 16.68 -3.69
CA ASN A 208 -15.18 17.01 -3.57
C ASN A 208 -16.13 15.91 -3.06
N SER A 209 -16.45 14.91 -3.90
CA SER A 209 -17.42 13.86 -3.62
C SER A 209 -16.73 12.54 -3.25
N ASP A 210 -17.38 11.79 -2.35
CA ASP A 210 -16.88 10.52 -1.85
C ASP A 210 -16.69 9.50 -2.98
N SER A 211 -15.66 8.66 -2.85
CA SER A 211 -15.33 7.63 -3.82
C SER A 211 -15.36 6.23 -3.20
N THR A 212 -15.75 5.24 -4.00
CA THR A 212 -15.77 3.82 -3.62
C THR A 212 -15.10 2.96 -4.69
N PHE A 213 -14.18 2.09 -4.26
CA PHE A 213 -13.51 1.12 -5.14
C PHE A 213 -13.70 -0.31 -4.63
N GLN A 214 -13.67 -1.28 -5.53
CA GLN A 214 -13.54 -2.69 -5.12
C GLN A 214 -12.15 -2.95 -4.53
N ALA A 215 -11.11 -2.96 -5.36
CA ALA A 215 -9.72 -2.96 -4.91
C ALA A 215 -8.96 -1.84 -5.63
N VAL A 216 -8.05 -1.18 -4.92
CA VAL A 216 -7.31 -0.04 -5.47
C VAL A 216 -5.85 -0.04 -5.05
N THR A 217 -4.98 0.21 -6.02
CA THR A 217 -3.57 0.52 -5.81
C THR A 217 -3.29 1.92 -6.34
N VAL A 218 -2.70 2.77 -5.54
CA VAL A 218 -2.43 4.17 -5.89
C VAL A 218 -0.96 4.46 -5.66
N ASN A 219 -0.27 4.86 -6.72
CA ASN A 219 1.15 5.19 -6.72
C ASN A 219 1.30 6.65 -7.16
N ALA A 220 1.93 7.47 -6.34
CA ALA A 220 2.20 8.88 -6.61
C ALA A 220 3.68 9.20 -6.39
N GLY A 221 4.25 10.06 -7.23
CA GLY A 221 5.63 10.54 -7.05
C GLY A 221 5.77 11.64 -6.00
N ASN A 222 4.66 12.28 -5.58
CA ASN A 222 4.68 13.38 -4.64
C ASN A 222 3.34 13.55 -3.90
N GLY A 223 2.89 12.49 -3.25
CA GLY A 223 1.79 12.57 -2.29
C GLY A 223 0.45 12.03 -2.79
N ILE A 224 -0.34 11.57 -1.83
CA ILE A 224 -1.72 11.11 -2.04
C ILE A 224 -2.58 11.88 -1.04
N THR A 225 -3.65 12.51 -1.51
CA THR A 225 -4.53 13.34 -0.69
C THR A 225 -5.97 12.87 -0.78
N LEU A 226 -6.58 12.58 0.37
CA LEU A 226 -8.01 12.32 0.51
C LEU A 226 -8.69 13.59 1.03
N SER A 227 -9.31 14.35 0.13
CA SER A 227 -10.15 15.52 0.46
C SER A 227 -11.64 15.17 0.56
N SER A 228 -12.04 13.99 0.09
CA SER A 228 -13.35 13.37 0.28
C SER A 228 -13.21 12.01 0.97
N ASN A 229 -14.31 11.38 1.41
CA ASN A 229 -14.23 10.04 2.00
C ASN A 229 -13.88 9.01 0.92
N LEU A 230 -13.14 8.00 1.33
CA LEU A 230 -12.78 6.88 0.46
C LEU A 230 -13.21 5.57 1.11
N THR A 231 -14.07 4.83 0.43
CA THR A 231 -14.43 3.46 0.81
C THR A 231 -13.78 2.47 -0.15
N THR A 232 -13.24 1.38 0.37
CA THR A 232 -12.68 0.29 -0.44
C THR A 232 -13.21 -1.05 0.04
N ASN A 233 -13.57 -1.94 -0.89
CA ASN A 233 -14.23 -3.22 -0.59
C ASN A 233 -13.31 -4.44 -0.77
N GLY A 234 -12.00 -4.20 -0.85
CA GLY A 234 -10.97 -5.15 -1.24
C GLY A 234 -9.61 -4.63 -0.82
N THR A 235 -8.54 -5.26 -1.31
CA THR A 235 -7.17 -4.87 -0.92
C THR A 235 -6.87 -3.44 -1.37
N THR A 236 -6.31 -2.65 -0.45
CA THR A 236 -6.01 -1.24 -0.67
C THR A 236 -4.55 -0.96 -0.39
N SER A 237 -3.86 -0.39 -1.36
CA SER A 237 -2.45 0.00 -1.24
C SER A 237 -2.24 1.43 -1.72
N PHE A 238 -1.59 2.24 -0.89
CA PHE A 238 -1.16 3.58 -1.21
C PHE A 238 0.37 3.65 -1.12
N ASP A 239 1.01 4.14 -2.18
CA ASP A 239 2.41 4.53 -2.19
C ASP A 239 2.51 6.00 -2.59
N SER A 240 2.64 6.89 -1.60
CA SER A 240 2.62 8.32 -1.84
C SER A 240 3.98 8.91 -2.19
N ASP A 241 5.04 8.11 -2.22
CA ASP A 241 6.42 8.50 -2.56
C ASP A 241 7.07 7.39 -3.41
N SER A 242 6.42 7.04 -4.52
CA SER A 242 6.82 5.93 -5.39
C SER A 242 8.15 6.14 -6.13
N ASP A 243 8.67 7.36 -6.18
CA ASP A 243 10.01 7.66 -6.73
C ASP A 243 11.10 7.71 -5.64
N ALA A 244 10.72 7.50 -4.37
CA ALA A 244 11.57 7.42 -3.19
C ALA A 244 12.54 8.61 -3.06
N ASN A 245 12.06 9.81 -3.41
CA ASN A 245 12.90 11.01 -3.42
C ASN A 245 12.95 11.71 -2.04
N GLY A 246 12.20 11.21 -1.06
CA GLY A 246 12.06 11.84 0.27
C GLY A 246 10.79 12.70 0.41
N SER A 247 10.02 12.90 -0.66
CA SER A 247 8.84 13.76 -0.71
C SER A 247 7.62 12.96 -1.15
N GLY A 248 6.55 13.04 -0.38
CA GLY A 248 5.33 12.32 -0.71
C GLY A 248 4.55 11.94 0.52
N ILE A 249 3.73 12.86 1.00
CA ILE A 249 2.92 12.68 2.20
C ILE A 249 1.61 11.99 1.83
N PHE A 250 1.22 10.99 2.62
CA PHE A 250 -0.13 10.46 2.60
C PHE A 250 -1.03 11.30 3.53
N THR A 251 -1.99 12.02 2.95
CA THR A 251 -2.80 13.01 3.65
C THR A 251 -4.27 12.59 3.66
N ILE A 252 -4.89 12.61 4.84
CA ILE A 252 -6.35 12.58 4.97
C ILE A 252 -6.79 13.93 5.52
N SER A 253 -7.63 14.64 4.78
CA SER A 253 -8.13 15.96 5.18
C SER A 253 -9.02 15.88 6.42
N ALA A 254 -9.18 17.02 7.10
CA ALA A 254 -9.99 17.10 8.32
C ALA A 254 -11.41 16.57 8.10
N GLY A 255 -11.88 15.73 9.03
CA GLY A 255 -13.22 15.13 8.98
C GLY A 255 -13.41 13.99 7.96
N GLN A 256 -12.41 13.69 7.13
CA GLN A 256 -12.53 12.65 6.10
C GLN A 256 -12.15 11.27 6.65
N THR A 257 -12.79 10.23 6.10
CA THR A 257 -12.56 8.84 6.49
C THR A 257 -12.05 8.01 5.32
N LEU A 258 -10.98 7.25 5.56
CA LEU A 258 -10.62 6.08 4.76
C LEU A 258 -11.20 4.84 5.43
N ASN A 259 -12.15 4.17 4.77
CA ASN A 259 -12.75 2.93 5.24
C ASN A 259 -12.41 1.79 4.28
N THR A 260 -11.74 0.73 4.74
CA THR A 260 -11.46 -0.44 3.89
C THR A 260 -12.44 -1.58 4.08
N SER A 261 -13.56 -1.37 4.78
CA SER A 261 -14.62 -2.37 4.95
C SER A 261 -14.09 -3.70 5.50
N SER A 262 -13.12 -3.65 6.44
CA SER A 262 -12.42 -4.84 6.96
C SER A 262 -11.51 -5.55 5.96
N ASN A 263 -10.91 -4.82 5.03
CA ASN A 263 -9.88 -5.34 4.11
C ASN A 263 -8.49 -4.79 4.47
N SER A 264 -7.45 -5.50 4.04
CA SER A 264 -6.07 -5.10 4.31
C SER A 264 -5.74 -3.73 3.70
N LEU A 265 -5.06 -2.90 4.48
CA LEU A 265 -4.55 -1.59 4.10
C LEU A 265 -3.03 -1.56 4.23
N SER A 266 -2.34 -1.13 3.17
CA SER A 266 -0.93 -0.77 3.19
C SER A 266 -0.74 0.68 2.78
N VAL A 267 0.07 1.43 3.52
CA VAL A 267 0.48 2.81 3.20
C VAL A 267 1.99 2.90 3.25
N SER A 268 2.62 3.20 2.12
CA SER A 268 4.02 3.61 1.98
C SER A 268 4.07 5.12 1.74
N SER A 269 4.83 5.85 2.55
CA SER A 269 4.90 7.31 2.44
C SER A 269 6.18 7.89 3.06
N SER A 270 6.52 9.13 2.70
CA SER A 270 7.58 9.87 3.38
C SER A 270 7.16 10.31 4.79
N ASN A 271 5.86 10.60 4.94
CA ASN A 271 5.20 10.87 6.20
C ASN A 271 3.68 10.74 6.01
N MET A 272 2.94 10.70 7.12
CA MET A 272 1.48 10.81 7.13
C MET A 272 1.04 12.14 7.72
N ALA A 273 -0.11 12.63 7.28
CA ALA A 273 -0.77 13.78 7.87
C ALA A 273 -2.27 13.49 8.01
N LEU A 274 -2.73 13.27 9.23
CA LEU A 274 -4.15 13.01 9.51
C LEU A 274 -4.80 14.28 10.07
N GLY A 275 -5.63 14.93 9.25
CA GLY A 275 -6.33 16.15 9.62
C GLY A 275 -7.29 15.92 10.79
N SER A 276 -7.61 16.97 11.56
CA SER A 276 -8.46 16.86 12.75
C SER A 276 -9.78 16.15 12.47
N GLY A 277 -10.12 15.13 13.26
CA GLY A 277 -11.35 14.36 13.10
C GLY A 277 -11.39 13.46 11.86
N SER A 278 -10.28 13.34 11.12
CA SER A 278 -10.14 12.28 10.12
C SER A 278 -10.04 10.90 10.78
N ALA A 279 -10.23 9.85 9.98
CA ALA A 279 -10.12 8.47 10.45
C ALA A 279 -9.57 7.52 9.38
N ILE A 280 -8.79 6.54 9.83
CA ILE A 280 -8.48 5.31 9.09
C ILE A 280 -9.21 4.17 9.79
N ASN A 281 -10.15 3.55 9.10
CA ASN A 281 -10.88 2.38 9.57
C ASN A 281 -10.61 1.20 8.63
N SER A 282 -9.65 0.35 8.97
CA SER A 282 -9.34 -0.79 8.12
C SER A 282 -10.03 -2.09 8.54
N GLY A 283 -10.51 -2.17 9.79
CA GLY A 283 -11.13 -3.37 10.38
C GLY A 283 -10.26 -4.65 10.40
N THR A 284 -9.04 -4.60 9.85
CA THR A 284 -8.05 -5.70 9.79
C THR A 284 -6.65 -5.14 10.09
N ALA A 285 -5.58 -5.83 9.69
CA ALA A 285 -4.22 -5.32 9.87
C ALA A 285 -3.98 -4.11 8.96
N THR A 286 -3.54 -3.00 9.55
CA THR A 286 -3.06 -1.80 8.84
C THR A 286 -1.54 -1.81 8.88
N LEU A 287 -0.90 -1.76 7.71
CA LEU A 287 0.54 -1.68 7.58
C LEU A 287 0.97 -0.28 7.15
N LEU A 288 1.72 0.41 8.01
CA LEU A 288 2.28 1.73 7.75
C LEU A 288 3.79 1.62 7.57
N ILE A 289 4.28 2.05 6.42
CA ILE A 289 5.66 1.88 5.97
C ILE A 289 6.26 3.27 5.72
N SER A 290 7.41 3.52 6.34
CA SER A 290 8.25 4.67 6.03
C SER A 290 9.21 4.35 4.89
N GLN A 291 9.86 5.37 4.35
CA GLN A 291 10.90 5.16 3.35
C GLN A 291 12.11 4.39 3.90
N SER A 292 12.93 3.87 2.99
CA SER A 292 14.13 3.12 3.35
C SER A 292 15.07 3.97 4.21
N ALA A 293 15.59 3.35 5.28
CA ALA A 293 16.45 3.94 6.31
C ALA A 293 15.81 5.11 7.09
N GLN A 294 14.56 5.47 6.81
CA GLN A 294 13.89 6.58 7.47
C GLN A 294 13.50 6.20 8.91
N ALA A 295 13.90 7.02 9.89
CA ALA A 295 13.51 6.84 11.28
C ALA A 295 12.03 7.19 11.49
N ILE A 296 11.38 6.43 12.37
CA ILE A 296 9.96 6.58 12.71
C ILE A 296 9.84 7.08 14.16
N GLY A 297 9.00 8.09 14.38
CA GLY A 297 8.65 8.62 15.70
C GLY A 297 7.19 8.36 16.03
N LEU A 298 6.88 7.84 17.22
CA LEU A 298 5.51 7.68 17.70
C LEU A 298 5.28 8.52 18.96
N GLY A 299 4.11 9.15 19.04
CA GLY A 299 3.76 10.09 20.09
C GLY A 299 4.61 11.36 19.99
N SER A 300 5.49 11.58 20.96
CA SER A 300 6.49 12.66 20.92
C SER A 300 7.86 12.16 20.43
N GLY A 301 7.94 10.93 19.93
CA GLY A 301 9.20 10.29 19.54
C GLY A 301 9.83 10.96 18.32
N ALA A 302 11.16 11.01 18.28
CA ALA A 302 11.87 11.58 17.13
C ALA A 302 11.82 10.64 15.92
N GLY A 303 11.50 11.21 14.75
CA GLY A 303 11.52 10.55 13.45
C GLY A 303 11.08 11.52 12.37
N SER A 304 11.50 11.29 11.12
CA SER A 304 11.03 12.09 9.99
C SER A 304 9.71 11.58 9.43
N PHE A 305 9.45 10.28 9.57
CA PHE A 305 8.10 9.75 9.57
C PHE A 305 7.61 9.82 11.02
N SER A 306 6.51 10.50 11.31
CA SER A 306 6.00 10.63 12.67
C SER A 306 4.49 10.49 12.75
N LEU A 307 4.00 9.83 13.80
CA LEU A 307 2.60 9.82 14.16
C LEU A 307 2.45 10.27 15.61
N ASP A 308 1.79 11.40 15.83
CA ASP A 308 1.54 11.90 17.18
C ASP A 308 0.35 11.18 17.85
N ASN A 309 0.05 11.50 19.11
CA ASN A 309 -1.07 10.88 19.82
C ASN A 309 -2.44 11.20 19.17
N THR A 310 -2.61 12.37 18.56
CA THR A 310 -3.84 12.72 17.85
C THR A 310 -3.98 11.80 16.64
N GLU A 311 -2.94 11.68 15.82
CA GLU A 311 -2.94 10.86 14.61
C GLU A 311 -3.09 9.37 14.94
N LEU A 312 -2.40 8.86 15.95
CA LEU A 312 -2.56 7.49 16.43
C LEU A 312 -4.00 7.19 16.89
N SER A 313 -4.69 8.16 17.50
CA SER A 313 -6.08 7.97 17.93
C SER A 313 -7.08 7.91 16.76
N GLN A 314 -6.67 8.35 15.58
CA GLN A 314 -7.49 8.35 14.36
C GLN A 314 -7.42 7.02 13.59
N ILE A 315 -6.58 6.09 14.04
CA ILE A 315 -6.37 4.80 13.39
C ILE A 315 -7.12 3.71 14.17
N THR A 316 -8.06 3.05 13.50
CA THR A 316 -8.77 1.86 14.00
C THR A 316 -8.41 0.66 13.13
N ALA A 317 -7.70 -0.30 13.71
CA ALA A 317 -7.24 -1.53 13.09
C ALA A 317 -7.27 -2.68 14.10
N THR A 318 -7.40 -3.93 13.66
CA THR A 318 -7.28 -5.09 14.57
C THR A 318 -5.85 -5.31 15.02
N ASP A 319 -4.89 -4.92 14.17
CA ASP A 319 -3.47 -4.86 14.48
C ASP A 319 -2.89 -3.68 13.70
N LEU A 320 -2.27 -2.73 14.39
CA LEU A 320 -1.54 -1.65 13.75
C LEU A 320 -0.08 -2.05 13.63
N ILE A 321 0.37 -2.27 12.40
CA ILE A 321 1.76 -2.61 12.11
C ILE A 321 2.47 -1.35 11.62
N ILE A 322 3.51 -0.94 12.34
CA ILE A 322 4.33 0.22 12.00
C ILE A 322 5.72 -0.26 11.67
N GLY A 323 6.13 0.00 10.44
CA GLY A 323 7.45 -0.30 9.94
C GLY A 323 7.61 -1.68 9.32
N ASN A 324 8.84 -1.95 8.85
CA ASN A 324 9.23 -3.20 8.19
C ASN A 324 10.76 -3.43 8.29
N SER A 325 11.32 -4.20 7.34
CA SER A 325 12.76 -4.49 7.25
C SER A 325 13.60 -3.45 6.52
N SER A 326 12.98 -2.36 6.07
CA SER A 326 13.64 -1.35 5.24
C SER A 326 13.83 -0.01 5.96
N ASN A 327 13.07 0.26 7.02
CA ASN A 327 13.12 1.52 7.77
C ASN A 327 14.31 1.62 8.74
N GLY A 328 14.49 2.82 9.30
CA GLY A 328 15.43 3.09 10.37
C GLY A 328 14.89 2.71 11.76
N THR A 329 15.50 3.27 12.80
CA THR A 329 15.03 3.12 14.18
C THR A 329 13.60 3.64 14.37
N ILE A 330 12.81 2.92 15.16
CA ILE A 330 11.54 3.40 15.71
C ILE A 330 11.79 3.97 17.10
N THR A 331 11.37 5.21 17.34
CA THR A 331 11.40 5.85 18.66
C THR A 331 9.97 6.07 19.15
N VAL A 332 9.66 5.58 20.34
CA VAL A 332 8.37 5.72 21.01
C VAL A 332 8.55 6.62 22.23
N ASP A 333 7.76 7.67 22.33
CA ASP A 333 7.77 8.61 23.46
C ASP A 333 6.32 9.06 23.73
N ASN A 334 5.89 8.99 24.99
CA ASN A 334 4.60 9.50 25.42
C ASN A 334 3.39 8.97 24.62
N VAL A 335 3.40 7.72 24.16
CA VAL A 335 2.22 7.17 23.47
C VAL A 335 1.17 6.78 24.52
N THR A 336 0.02 7.44 24.47
CA THR A 336 -1.07 7.28 25.45
C THR A 336 -2.47 7.17 24.84
N SER A 337 -2.61 7.38 23.54
CA SER A 337 -3.91 7.49 22.87
C SER A 337 -4.31 6.24 22.08
N PHE A 338 -3.44 5.24 21.98
CA PHE A 338 -3.69 4.01 21.26
C PHE A 338 -3.75 2.82 22.22
N SER A 339 -4.83 2.05 22.17
CA SER A 339 -5.07 0.90 23.07
C SER A 339 -5.28 -0.43 22.33
N GLY A 340 -5.24 -0.41 20.99
CA GLY A 340 -5.29 -1.62 20.18
C GLY A 340 -3.96 -2.40 20.21
N PRO A 341 -3.93 -3.60 19.59
CA PRO A 341 -2.69 -4.30 19.31
C PRO A 341 -1.77 -3.47 18.40
N LEU A 342 -0.48 -3.40 18.77
CA LEU A 342 0.55 -2.64 18.08
C LEU A 342 1.75 -3.54 17.79
N THR A 343 2.14 -3.62 16.52
CA THR A 343 3.35 -4.29 16.07
C THR A 343 4.34 -3.27 15.54
N LEU A 344 5.55 -3.24 16.11
CA LEU A 344 6.64 -2.35 15.72
C LEU A 344 7.74 -3.15 15.04
N ASN A 345 8.02 -2.87 13.77
CA ASN A 345 9.02 -3.55 12.97
C ASN A 345 10.12 -2.58 12.54
N ALA A 346 11.32 -2.76 13.09
CA ALA A 346 12.53 -2.06 12.73
C ALA A 346 13.67 -3.06 12.49
N THR A 347 13.49 -3.98 11.53
CA THR A 347 14.35 -5.16 11.39
C THR A 347 15.55 -4.98 10.44
N ALA A 348 15.73 -3.77 9.88
CA ALA A 348 16.95 -3.47 9.13
C ALA A 348 18.20 -3.57 10.02
N ALA A 349 19.34 -3.92 9.43
CA ALA A 349 20.60 -4.00 10.17
C ALA A 349 20.95 -2.64 10.82
N GLY A 350 21.28 -2.66 12.10
CA GLY A 350 21.55 -1.46 12.90
C GLY A 350 20.31 -0.73 13.42
N SER A 351 19.10 -1.03 12.91
CA SER A 351 17.85 -0.43 13.40
C SER A 351 17.46 -1.01 14.76
N SER A 352 16.77 -0.19 15.55
CA SER A 352 16.32 -0.50 16.90
C SER A 352 14.87 -0.05 17.13
N VAL A 353 14.27 -0.51 18.21
CA VAL A 353 13.01 0.06 18.74
C VAL A 353 13.27 0.59 20.15
N ASN A 354 13.12 1.90 20.34
CA ASN A 354 13.49 2.59 21.58
C ASN A 354 12.29 3.31 22.21
N PHE A 355 11.95 2.96 23.43
CA PHE A 355 11.09 3.74 24.31
C PHE A 355 11.97 4.75 25.06
N SER A 356 11.76 6.05 24.83
CA SER A 356 12.59 7.12 25.41
C SER A 356 11.75 8.39 25.66
N GLY A 357 12.33 9.37 26.36
CA GLY A 357 11.63 10.62 26.67
C GLY A 357 10.68 10.49 27.86
N THR A 358 9.38 10.41 27.61
CA THR A 358 8.30 10.24 28.59
C THR A 358 7.67 8.85 28.47
N ALA A 359 7.22 8.32 29.61
CA ALA A 359 6.60 7.01 29.69
C ALA A 359 5.42 6.84 28.73
N SER A 360 5.30 5.65 28.12
CA SER A 360 4.14 5.28 27.30
C SER A 360 3.21 4.35 28.08
N SER A 361 1.90 4.52 27.93
CA SER A 361 0.90 3.78 28.72
C SER A 361 -0.40 3.54 27.97
N GLY A 362 -1.23 2.61 28.46
CA GLY A 362 -2.54 2.31 27.86
C GLY A 362 -2.48 1.48 26.57
N LEU A 363 -1.27 1.12 26.12
CA LEU A 363 -1.04 0.30 24.94
C LEU A 363 -1.62 -1.12 25.13
N GLY A 364 -2.15 -1.71 24.06
CA GLY A 364 -2.74 -3.05 24.07
C GLY A 364 -1.69 -4.17 24.16
N ASN A 365 -1.84 -5.20 23.32
CA ASN A 365 -0.74 -6.13 23.05
C ASN A 365 0.33 -5.39 22.25
N ILE A 366 1.60 -5.54 22.64
CA ILE A 366 2.73 -5.01 21.88
C ILE A 366 3.61 -6.14 21.37
N THR A 367 3.86 -6.14 20.07
CA THR A 367 4.91 -6.95 19.44
C THR A 367 6.00 -6.03 18.92
N ILE A 368 7.25 -6.31 19.26
CA ILE A 368 8.42 -5.55 18.83
C ILE A 368 9.36 -6.49 18.09
N ASN A 369 9.75 -6.12 16.88
CA ASN A 369 10.76 -6.81 16.08
C ASN A 369 11.84 -5.80 15.69
N ALA A 370 13.05 -5.98 16.20
CA ALA A 370 14.17 -5.06 15.96
C ALA A 370 15.37 -5.78 15.33
N GLY A 371 16.14 -5.06 14.53
CA GLY A 371 17.40 -5.53 13.97
C GLY A 371 18.51 -5.58 15.01
N THR A 372 19.76 -5.51 14.55
CA THR A 372 20.95 -5.59 15.40
C THR A 372 21.13 -4.39 16.35
N GLY A 373 20.35 -3.32 16.18
CA GLY A 373 20.35 -2.16 17.07
C GLY A 373 19.66 -2.42 18.42
N GLY A 374 18.86 -3.48 18.55
CA GLY A 374 18.28 -3.86 19.84
C GLY A 374 16.89 -3.29 20.12
N VAL A 375 16.41 -3.57 21.33
CA VAL A 375 15.21 -2.93 21.92
C VAL A 375 15.61 -2.19 23.19
N GLY A 376 15.27 -0.90 23.25
CA GLY A 376 15.54 -0.04 24.40
C GLY A 376 14.28 0.29 25.19
N PHE A 377 14.22 -0.06 26.47
CA PHE A 377 13.21 0.44 27.42
C PHE A 377 13.84 1.53 28.31
N GLY A 378 14.19 2.67 27.71
CA GLY A 378 14.85 3.77 28.42
C GLY A 378 13.94 4.46 29.44
N VAL A 379 12.63 4.39 29.22
CA VAL A 379 11.57 4.96 30.07
C VAL A 379 10.49 3.91 30.33
N ASP A 380 9.60 4.21 31.27
CA ASP A 380 8.54 3.28 31.66
C ASP A 380 7.61 2.95 30.50
N LEU A 381 7.21 1.68 30.44
CA LEU A 381 6.25 1.15 29.48
C LEU A 381 5.15 0.40 30.22
N THR A 382 3.92 0.88 30.10
CA THR A 382 2.74 0.20 30.62
C THR A 382 1.88 -0.36 29.49
N THR A 383 1.61 -1.65 29.53
CA THR A 383 0.75 -2.35 28.58
C THR A 383 -0.43 -3.00 29.29
N THR A 384 -1.61 -2.91 28.68
CA THR A 384 -2.85 -3.59 29.10
C THR A 384 -2.92 -5.03 28.57
N GLY A 385 -2.08 -5.37 27.59
CA GLY A 385 -1.95 -6.69 27.01
C GLY A 385 -0.60 -7.35 27.32
N SER A 386 -0.20 -8.28 26.45
CA SER A 386 1.10 -8.94 26.49
C SER A 386 2.17 -8.14 25.75
N LEU A 387 3.43 -8.34 26.12
CA LEU A 387 4.60 -7.76 25.46
C LEU A 387 5.45 -8.89 24.87
N THR A 388 5.72 -8.84 23.57
CA THR A 388 6.72 -9.69 22.92
C THR A 388 7.79 -8.79 22.31
N ALA A 389 9.04 -8.93 22.74
CA ALA A 389 10.17 -8.25 22.14
C ALA A 389 11.13 -9.26 21.54
N THR A 390 11.34 -9.17 20.22
CA THR A 390 12.27 -9.98 19.45
C THR A 390 13.31 -9.06 18.83
N SER A 391 14.59 -9.38 19.03
CA SER A 391 15.67 -8.58 18.48
C SER A 391 16.87 -9.41 18.06
N GLU A 392 17.56 -8.99 17.00
CA GLU A 392 18.90 -9.52 16.74
C GLU A 392 19.94 -8.96 17.72
N GLY A 393 19.69 -7.76 18.28
CA GLY A 393 20.50 -7.09 19.30
C GLY A 393 20.00 -7.32 20.73
N ALA A 394 20.54 -6.53 21.66
CA ALA A 394 20.20 -6.62 23.08
C ALA A 394 18.82 -6.01 23.38
N ILE A 395 18.12 -6.55 24.37
CA ILE A 395 16.90 -5.96 24.93
C ILE A 395 17.29 -5.39 26.29
N VAL A 396 17.33 -4.06 26.44
CA VAL A 396 17.85 -3.43 27.65
C VAL A 396 17.05 -2.19 28.02
N GLY A 397 17.04 -1.83 29.29
CA GLY A 397 16.41 -0.59 29.71
C GLY A 397 16.47 -0.36 31.22
N THR A 398 16.50 0.91 31.60
CA THR A 398 16.31 1.35 32.99
C THR A 398 14.87 1.67 33.31
N GLY A 399 14.03 1.83 32.28
CA GLY A 399 12.61 2.06 32.40
C GLY A 399 11.89 0.85 32.97
N ILE A 400 10.80 1.12 33.69
CA ILE A 400 10.00 0.12 34.35
C ILE A 400 8.96 -0.46 33.40
N LEU A 401 8.94 -1.79 33.29
CA LEU A 401 7.91 -2.52 32.55
C LEU A 401 6.73 -2.86 33.47
N ASN A 402 5.55 -2.40 33.11
CA ASN A 402 4.28 -2.85 33.69
C ASN A 402 3.47 -3.57 32.61
N VAL A 403 3.44 -4.90 32.66
CA VAL A 403 2.83 -5.74 31.62
C VAL A 403 1.71 -6.56 32.25
N ALA A 404 0.47 -6.25 31.89
CA ALA A 404 -0.69 -6.96 32.44
C ALA A 404 -0.78 -8.42 31.97
N GLY A 405 -0.33 -8.69 30.73
CA GLY A 405 -0.24 -10.03 30.16
C GLY A 405 1.11 -10.70 30.43
N THR A 406 1.56 -11.54 29.48
CA THR A 406 2.90 -12.15 29.54
C THR A 406 3.93 -11.27 28.85
N ALA A 407 5.14 -11.22 29.39
CA ALA A 407 6.32 -10.63 28.75
C ALA A 407 7.22 -11.74 28.17
N SER A 408 7.53 -11.65 26.89
CA SER A 408 8.43 -12.57 26.16
C SER A 408 9.61 -11.77 25.61
N PHE A 409 10.83 -12.24 25.88
CA PHE A 409 12.06 -11.61 25.39
C PHE A 409 12.86 -12.60 24.55
N ASN A 410 13.15 -12.23 23.30
CA ASN A 410 13.86 -13.07 22.36
C ASN A 410 15.04 -12.30 21.76
N THR A 411 16.26 -12.79 21.96
CA THR A 411 17.46 -12.22 21.37
C THR A 411 18.23 -13.27 20.56
N SER A 412 19.09 -12.83 19.65
CA SER A 412 19.94 -13.71 18.84
C SER A 412 21.42 -13.62 19.24
N GLY A 413 22.23 -14.56 18.75
CA GLY A 413 23.69 -14.53 18.96
C GLY A 413 24.06 -14.57 20.44
N SER A 414 24.86 -13.59 20.89
CA SER A 414 25.27 -13.43 22.29
C SER A 414 24.59 -12.25 22.98
N ALA A 415 23.49 -11.74 22.41
CA ALA A 415 22.83 -10.54 22.92
C ALA A 415 22.03 -10.81 24.19
N ASN A 416 22.15 -9.91 25.18
CA ASN A 416 21.52 -10.04 26.48
C ASN A 416 20.09 -9.47 26.50
N ALA A 417 19.29 -9.91 27.47
CA ALA A 417 18.04 -9.26 27.87
C ALA A 417 18.16 -8.78 29.32
N THR A 418 17.93 -7.50 29.58
CA THR A 418 17.95 -6.89 30.92
C THR A 418 16.74 -5.98 31.09
N VAL A 419 15.84 -6.35 32.00
CA VAL A 419 14.59 -5.61 32.24
C VAL A 419 14.31 -5.40 33.72
N VAL A 420 13.61 -4.32 34.02
CA VAL A 420 13.18 -3.95 35.37
C VAL A 420 11.66 -3.80 35.39
N SER A 421 11.02 -4.25 36.46
CA SER A 421 9.59 -4.06 36.72
C SER A 421 9.36 -3.57 38.15
N ASN A 422 8.30 -2.79 38.36
CA ASN A 422 7.77 -2.40 39.68
C ASN A 422 6.33 -2.90 39.87
N SER A 423 5.92 -3.86 39.05
CA SER A 423 4.62 -4.53 39.07
C SER A 423 4.89 -6.03 38.99
N ASP A 424 3.86 -6.85 39.23
CA ASP A 424 4.00 -8.28 39.00
C ASP A 424 4.36 -8.50 37.52
N LEU A 425 5.44 -9.23 37.26
CA LEU A 425 5.88 -9.53 35.90
C LEU A 425 5.72 -11.01 35.63
N THR A 426 4.97 -11.37 34.60
CA THR A 426 4.83 -12.77 34.16
C THR A 426 5.67 -13.02 32.91
N LEU A 427 6.74 -13.80 33.03
CA LEU A 427 7.55 -14.23 31.89
C LEU A 427 6.85 -15.36 31.12
N GLY A 428 6.62 -15.11 29.85
CA GLY A 428 6.24 -16.13 28.87
C GLY A 428 7.45 -16.86 28.29
N LYS A 429 7.21 -17.64 27.23
CA LYS A 429 8.28 -18.34 26.51
C LYS A 429 9.30 -17.34 25.98
N SER A 430 10.58 -17.52 26.31
CA SER A 430 11.66 -16.58 25.96
C SER A 430 12.92 -17.33 25.54
N THR A 431 13.64 -16.81 24.53
CA THR A 431 14.92 -17.37 24.03
C THR A 431 15.97 -16.28 23.95
N ILE A 432 16.97 -16.29 24.83
CA ILE A 432 17.97 -15.24 24.92
C ILE A 432 19.32 -15.80 24.45
N GLY A 433 19.96 -15.11 23.50
CA GLY A 433 21.27 -15.47 22.99
C GLY A 433 22.37 -15.40 24.06
N GLY A 434 22.38 -14.36 24.89
CA GLY A 434 23.31 -14.17 26.01
C GLY A 434 22.66 -14.38 27.38
N ASP A 435 22.91 -13.44 28.29
CA ASP A 435 22.37 -13.44 29.66
C ASP A 435 20.95 -12.86 29.70
N LEU A 436 20.10 -13.45 30.55
CA LEU A 436 18.85 -12.84 31.01
C LEU A 436 19.04 -12.27 32.41
N THR A 437 18.70 -10.99 32.59
CA THR A 437 18.56 -10.34 33.90
C THR A 437 17.17 -9.74 34.04
N VAL A 438 16.41 -10.18 35.04
CA VAL A 438 15.09 -9.64 35.37
C VAL A 438 15.10 -9.18 36.81
N THR A 439 14.75 -7.91 37.04
CA THR A 439 14.61 -7.35 38.38
C THR A 439 13.18 -6.86 38.59
N VAL A 440 12.45 -7.51 39.51
CA VAL A 440 11.15 -7.05 39.99
C VAL A 440 11.35 -6.36 41.34
N THR A 441 10.79 -5.16 41.49
CA THR A 441 10.98 -4.27 42.64
C THR A 441 9.67 -4.01 43.38
N GLY A 442 9.73 -3.44 44.58
CA GLY A 442 8.56 -3.23 45.44
C GLY A 442 8.02 -4.52 46.06
N THR A 443 6.71 -4.58 46.32
CA THR A 443 6.04 -5.77 46.88
C THR A 443 5.65 -6.80 45.82
N ASN A 444 6.27 -6.73 44.63
CA ASN A 444 5.82 -7.44 43.45
C ASN A 444 6.63 -8.70 43.19
N SER A 445 6.03 -9.64 42.48
CA SER A 445 6.57 -10.97 42.23
C SER A 445 6.94 -11.17 40.76
N LEU A 446 7.94 -12.03 40.55
CA LEU A 446 8.26 -12.57 39.24
C LEU A 446 7.55 -13.91 39.07
N ASN A 447 6.65 -13.98 38.10
CA ASN A 447 6.00 -15.22 37.69
C ASN A 447 6.64 -15.77 36.41
N VAL A 448 6.80 -17.08 36.30
CA VAL A 448 7.32 -17.76 35.10
C VAL A 448 6.29 -18.76 34.63
N SER A 449 5.65 -18.49 33.48
CA SER A 449 4.59 -19.33 32.91
C SER A 449 5.02 -20.07 31.65
N GLY A 450 6.11 -19.65 30.99
CA GLY A 450 6.67 -20.31 29.81
C GLY A 450 8.09 -20.84 30.02
N ASN A 451 8.59 -21.57 29.02
CA ASN A 451 9.99 -22.00 29.00
C ASN A 451 10.90 -20.81 28.64
N VAL A 452 11.81 -20.48 29.55
CA VAL A 452 12.81 -19.42 29.37
C VAL A 452 14.18 -20.08 29.20
N THR A 453 14.78 -19.86 28.04
CA THR A 453 16.05 -20.46 27.62
C THR A 453 17.09 -19.39 27.36
N THR A 454 18.32 -19.60 27.83
CA THR A 454 19.45 -18.70 27.59
C THR A 454 20.69 -19.50 27.16
N SER A 455 21.59 -18.88 26.39
CA SER A 455 22.95 -19.45 26.21
C SER A 455 23.96 -18.90 27.22
N GLY A 456 23.60 -17.83 27.94
CA GLY A 456 24.33 -17.29 29.08
C GLY A 456 23.63 -17.62 30.41
N ASN A 457 23.78 -16.73 31.39
CA ASN A 457 23.21 -16.85 32.73
C ASN A 457 21.75 -16.38 32.78
N ILE A 458 21.01 -16.89 33.76
CA ILE A 458 19.71 -16.37 34.18
C ILE A 458 19.88 -15.75 35.56
N ILE A 459 19.56 -14.46 35.67
CA ILE A 459 19.56 -13.70 36.92
C ILE A 459 18.15 -13.17 37.15
N ALA A 460 17.43 -13.74 38.11
CA ALA A 460 16.07 -13.36 38.45
C ALA A 460 16.03 -12.85 39.89
N LYS A 461 15.56 -11.60 40.07
CA LYS A 461 15.55 -10.91 41.36
C LYS A 461 14.16 -10.41 41.69
N ALA A 462 13.71 -10.67 42.92
CA ALA A 462 12.49 -10.13 43.52
C ALA A 462 12.78 -9.68 44.97
N GLU A 463 13.86 -8.92 45.17
CA GLU A 463 14.45 -8.65 46.51
C GLU A 463 13.77 -7.56 47.33
N SER A 464 12.77 -6.88 46.80
CA SER A 464 12.10 -5.81 47.53
C SER A 464 11.03 -6.39 48.46
N SER A 465 10.73 -5.69 49.56
CA SER A 465 9.89 -6.19 50.65
C SER A 465 8.60 -6.84 50.16
N GLY A 466 8.48 -8.17 50.24
CA GLY A 466 7.31 -8.94 49.83
C GLY A 466 7.39 -9.63 48.46
N GLY A 467 8.47 -9.48 47.70
CA GLY A 467 8.59 -10.08 46.35
C GLY A 467 8.91 -11.58 46.36
N ALA A 468 8.16 -12.37 45.59
CA ALA A 468 8.38 -13.81 45.40
C ALA A 468 8.83 -14.13 43.97
N ILE A 469 9.44 -15.31 43.77
CA ILE A 469 9.64 -15.89 42.43
C ILE A 469 8.79 -17.16 42.35
N THR A 470 7.83 -17.20 41.44
CA THR A 470 6.92 -18.34 41.27
C THR A 470 6.98 -18.89 39.85
N MET A 471 7.27 -20.18 39.71
CA MET A 471 7.22 -20.88 38.43
C MET A 471 5.94 -21.73 38.38
N ALA A 472 5.03 -21.41 37.45
CA ALA A 472 3.79 -22.16 37.25
C ALA A 472 4.06 -23.50 36.55
N THR A 473 3.05 -24.38 36.48
CA THR A 473 3.12 -25.63 35.71
C THR A 473 3.46 -25.33 34.24
N GLY A 474 4.61 -25.80 33.77
CA GLY A 474 5.13 -25.50 32.42
C GLY A 474 6.12 -24.33 32.35
N GLY A 475 6.31 -23.59 33.46
CA GLY A 475 7.37 -22.60 33.62
C GLY A 475 8.71 -23.27 33.91
N SER A 476 9.76 -22.85 33.20
CA SER A 476 11.11 -23.39 33.37
C SER A 476 12.19 -22.37 33.07
N PHE A 477 13.33 -22.53 33.73
CA PHE A 477 14.57 -21.82 33.42
C PHE A 477 15.59 -22.84 32.92
N ASN A 478 16.15 -22.59 31.75
CA ASN A 478 17.23 -23.39 31.18
C ASN A 478 18.36 -22.46 30.76
N ALA A 479 19.45 -22.46 31.53
CA ALA A 479 20.61 -21.62 31.25
C ALA A 479 21.68 -22.31 30.39
N GLY A 480 21.42 -23.53 29.90
CA GLY A 480 22.45 -24.32 29.22
C GLY A 480 23.68 -24.48 30.11
N THR A 481 24.85 -24.05 29.62
CA THR A 481 26.11 -24.07 30.38
C THR A 481 26.26 -22.91 31.38
N GLY A 482 25.30 -21.97 31.40
CA GLY A 482 25.28 -20.83 32.31
C GLY A 482 24.74 -21.15 33.71
N THR A 483 24.73 -20.14 34.56
CA THR A 483 24.20 -20.24 35.94
C THR A 483 22.77 -19.72 36.03
N ILE A 484 21.99 -20.26 36.98
CA ILE A 484 20.68 -19.73 37.35
C ILE A 484 20.78 -19.15 38.76
N ASN A 485 20.73 -17.82 38.86
CA ASN A 485 20.77 -17.07 40.10
C ASN A 485 19.37 -16.53 40.40
N LEU A 486 18.72 -17.11 41.41
CA LEU A 486 17.40 -16.70 41.88
C LEU A 486 17.56 -16.05 43.26
N SER A 487 16.92 -14.91 43.45
CA SER A 487 16.88 -14.24 44.75
C SER A 487 15.50 -13.58 44.90
N ALA A 488 14.96 -13.63 46.11
CA ALA A 488 13.64 -13.11 46.45
C ALA A 488 13.60 -12.78 47.95
N ASP A 489 12.80 -11.78 48.33
CA ASP A 489 12.54 -11.46 49.75
C ASP A 489 11.62 -12.51 50.39
N GLN A 490 10.68 -13.04 49.61
CA GLN A 490 9.72 -14.08 50.01
C GLN A 490 10.06 -15.44 49.36
N ASP A 491 9.04 -16.27 49.14
CA ASP A 491 9.20 -17.63 48.64
C ASP A 491 9.75 -17.69 47.21
N ILE A 492 10.57 -18.71 46.96
CA ILE A 492 10.96 -19.15 45.63
C ILE A 492 10.28 -20.50 45.37
N THR A 493 9.22 -20.49 44.56
CA THR A 493 8.49 -21.70 44.14
C THR A 493 9.01 -22.15 42.78
N LEU A 494 9.65 -23.31 42.75
CA LEU A 494 10.38 -23.81 41.58
C LEU A 494 9.55 -24.73 40.69
N GLY A 495 9.77 -24.57 39.37
CA GLY A 495 9.39 -25.51 38.32
C GLY A 495 10.62 -26.31 37.89
N LEU A 496 10.84 -26.46 36.59
CA LEU A 496 12.04 -27.10 36.06
C LEU A 496 13.19 -26.07 35.94
N LEU A 497 14.31 -26.38 36.59
CA LEU A 497 15.59 -25.68 36.40
C LEU A 497 16.54 -26.61 35.64
N THR A 498 17.19 -26.12 34.59
CA THR A 498 18.16 -26.87 33.79
C THR A 498 19.45 -26.10 33.63
N THR A 499 20.57 -26.75 33.98
CA THR A 499 21.94 -26.33 33.70
C THR A 499 22.73 -27.58 33.29
N SER A 500 23.68 -27.47 32.35
CA SER A 500 24.47 -28.58 31.81
C SER A 500 25.94 -28.52 32.17
#